data_AF-A0A832UPY5-F1
#
_entry.id   AF-A0A832UPY5-F1
#
_cell.length_a   1.000
_cell.length_b   1.000
_cell.length_c   1.000
_cell.angle_alpha   90.00
_cell.angle_beta   90.00
_cell.angle_gamma   90.00
#
_symmetry.space_group_name_H-M   'P 1'
#
loop_
_entity.id
_entity.type
_entity.pdbx_description
1 polymer ?
#
loop_
_entity_poly.entity_id
_entity_poly.type
_entity_poly.pdbx_seq_one_letter_code
_entity_poly.pdbx_strand_id
1 'polypeptide(L)'
;MITPGMLAFAIALSGMSIASYTDFIKREVPNKISFGLIIAMLVLRLGYSIQQGDLYYFWASLAIGGLFLGLGMLFFYAQQWGGADVKLLTVLGVGFATVYPDFAPKLAVSWPFFVTILMNFFFIAAAYSLLYAVGLSLTNKNVYYDLRAAVTKNDLIFLGISVFVISALGFFERFFYFFTIVPFFWFLMKFLKSVDKNCMYRIVKAERLVEFDIPQKDIKIGRKVIV
;
A
#
# COMPACT_ATOMS: atom_id res chain seq x y z
N MET A 1 17.87 -25.67 -10.67
CA MET A 1 18.50 -24.50 -11.33
C MET A 1 17.88 -23.25 -10.74
N ILE A 2 18.67 -22.23 -10.41
CA ILE A 2 18.13 -20.95 -9.93
C ILE A 2 17.58 -20.22 -11.16
N THR A 3 16.27 -19.97 -11.19
CA THR A 3 15.68 -19.20 -12.29
C THR A 3 15.91 -17.70 -12.07
N PRO A 4 15.90 -16.88 -13.13
CA PRO A 4 15.97 -15.43 -13.04
C PRO A 4 14.86 -14.83 -12.17
N GLY A 5 13.68 -15.45 -12.15
CA GLY A 5 12.59 -15.09 -11.25
C GLY A 5 12.96 -15.28 -9.78
N MET A 6 13.54 -16.43 -9.41
CA MET A 6 13.98 -16.69 -8.04
C MET A 6 15.10 -15.73 -7.60
N LEU A 7 16.01 -15.38 -8.52
CA LEU A 7 17.07 -14.41 -8.23
C LEU A 7 16.50 -13.00 -8.02
N ALA A 8 15.56 -12.56 -8.87
CA ALA A 8 14.84 -11.31 -8.65
C ALA A 8 14.13 -11.29 -7.31
N PHE A 9 13.45 -12.39 -6.95
CA PHE A 9 12.80 -12.54 -5.66
C PHE A 9 13.77 -12.41 -4.48
N ALA A 10 14.92 -13.09 -4.54
CA ALA A 10 15.94 -12.99 -3.49
C ALA A 10 16.50 -11.56 -3.34
N ILE A 11 16.75 -10.86 -4.44
CA ILE A 11 17.24 -9.47 -4.44
C ILE A 11 16.15 -8.53 -3.87
N ALA A 12 14.90 -8.68 -4.32
CA ALA A 12 13.78 -7.89 -3.81
C ALA A 12 13.58 -8.12 -2.32
N LEU A 13 13.51 -9.38 -1.88
CA LEU A 13 13.30 -9.74 -0.49
C LEU A 13 14.42 -9.20 0.41
N SER A 14 15.68 -9.40 0.02
CA SER A 14 16.82 -8.91 0.80
C SER A 14 16.83 -7.38 0.90
N GLY A 15 16.72 -6.66 -0.22
CA GLY A 15 16.76 -5.21 -0.17
C GLY A 15 15.53 -4.57 0.46
N MET A 16 14.34 -5.13 0.28
CA MET A 16 13.13 -4.67 0.98
C MET A 16 13.20 -4.94 2.48
N SER A 17 13.79 -6.06 2.90
CA SER A 17 14.03 -6.32 4.33
C SER A 17 15.00 -5.30 4.93
N ILE A 18 16.07 -4.96 4.20
CA ILE A 18 17.02 -3.90 4.62
C ILE A 18 16.34 -2.53 4.66
N ALA A 19 15.51 -2.22 3.65
CA ALA A 19 14.75 -0.97 3.61
C ALA A 19 13.80 -0.86 4.80
N SER A 20 13.02 -1.92 5.08
CA SER A 20 12.10 -1.98 6.22
C SER A 20 12.85 -1.88 7.56
N TYR A 21 13.96 -2.60 7.71
CA TYR A 21 14.80 -2.50 8.92
C TYR A 21 15.35 -1.09 9.13
N THR A 22 15.79 -0.44 8.04
CA THR A 22 16.32 0.93 8.14
C THR A 22 15.22 1.95 8.43
N ASP A 23 14.03 1.75 7.85
CA ASP A 23 12.84 2.57 8.14
C ASP A 23 12.45 2.50 9.63
N PHE A 24 12.44 1.30 10.23
CA PHE A 24 12.16 1.17 11.66
C PHE A 24 13.16 1.90 12.58
N ILE A 25 14.43 2.01 12.17
CA ILE A 25 15.48 2.62 13.00
C ILE A 25 15.60 4.13 12.74
N LYS A 26 15.65 4.52 11.47
CA LYS A 26 15.98 5.89 11.03
C LYS A 26 14.77 6.66 10.55
N ARG A 27 13.61 6.03 10.39
CA ARG A 27 12.38 6.58 9.77
C ARG A 27 12.55 7.05 8.33
N GLU A 28 13.65 6.63 7.71
CA GLU A 28 13.99 7.00 6.34
C GLU A 28 14.66 5.80 5.67
N VAL A 29 14.34 5.60 4.40
CA VAL A 29 15.01 4.61 3.56
C VAL A 29 16.12 5.31 2.77
N PRO A 30 17.41 4.95 2.98
CA PRO A 30 18.52 5.53 2.25
C PRO A 30 18.37 5.37 0.74
N ASN A 31 18.51 6.48 0.01
CA ASN A 31 18.44 6.49 -1.46
C ASN A 31 19.38 5.46 -2.13
N LYS A 32 20.54 5.20 -1.51
CA LYS A 32 21.50 4.20 -1.99
C LYS A 32 20.90 2.79 -2.09
N ILE A 33 20.02 2.42 -1.15
CA ILE A 33 19.37 1.10 -1.14
C ILE A 33 18.33 1.04 -2.27
N SER A 34 17.43 2.03 -2.36
CA SER A 34 16.38 2.03 -3.37
C SER A 34 16.92 2.11 -4.80
N PHE A 35 17.85 3.03 -5.07
CA PHE A 35 18.48 3.11 -6.40
C PHE A 35 19.37 1.91 -6.69
N GLY A 36 20.09 1.39 -5.69
CA GLY A 36 20.86 0.15 -5.83
C GLY A 36 19.99 -1.03 -6.23
N LEU A 37 18.80 -1.16 -5.65
CA LEU A 37 17.82 -2.18 -6.02
C LEU A 37 17.28 -2.01 -7.44
N ILE A 38 16.93 -0.79 -7.85
CA ILE A 38 16.45 -0.54 -9.22
C ILE A 38 17.53 -0.93 -10.24
N ILE A 39 18.77 -0.49 -10.02
CA ILE A 39 19.91 -0.81 -10.89
C ILE A 39 20.16 -2.33 -10.91
N ALA A 40 20.16 -2.99 -9.75
CA ALA A 40 20.35 -4.44 -9.67
C ALA A 40 19.28 -5.20 -10.47
N MET A 41 18.01 -4.79 -10.38
CA MET A 41 16.92 -5.39 -11.15
C MET A 41 17.05 -5.13 -12.65
N LEU A 42 17.46 -3.93 -13.06
CA LEU A 42 17.69 -3.62 -14.47
C LEU A 42 18.83 -4.45 -15.06
N VAL A 43 19.95 -4.56 -14.34
CA VAL A 43 21.10 -5.39 -14.75
C VAL A 43 20.69 -6.86 -14.85
N LEU A 44 19.93 -7.37 -13.88
CA LEU A 44 19.41 -8.73 -13.91
C LEU A 44 18.52 -8.98 -15.14
N ARG A 45 17.61 -8.04 -15.45
CA ARG A 45 16.70 -8.17 -16.60
C ARG A 45 17.41 -8.04 -17.94
N LEU A 46 18.42 -7.19 -18.02
CA LEU A 46 19.28 -7.08 -19.20
C LEU A 46 20.07 -8.37 -19.41
N GLY A 47 20.68 -8.92 -18.37
CA GLY A 47 21.40 -10.19 -18.44
C GLY A 47 20.50 -11.34 -18.88
N TYR A 48 19.28 -11.41 -18.35
CA TYR A 48 18.30 -12.41 -18.77
C TYR A 48 17.87 -12.25 -20.23
N SER A 49 17.65 -11.01 -20.67
CA SER A 49 17.32 -10.69 -22.05
C SER A 49 18.40 -11.13 -23.04
N ILE A 50 19.67 -10.91 -22.69
CA ILE A 50 20.82 -11.38 -23.48
C ILE A 50 20.87 -12.92 -23.51
N GLN A 51 20.64 -13.57 -22.37
CA GLN A 51 20.64 -15.04 -22.28
C GLN A 51 19.56 -15.69 -23.16
N GLN A 52 18.37 -15.08 -23.22
CA GLN A 52 17.27 -15.57 -24.06
C GLN A 52 17.38 -15.13 -25.52
N GLY A 53 18.29 -14.19 -25.83
CA GLY A 53 18.39 -13.61 -27.17
C GLY A 53 17.20 -12.72 -27.56
N ASP A 54 16.40 -12.28 -26.59
CA ASP A 54 15.18 -11.49 -26.82
C ASP A 54 15.17 -10.23 -25.95
N LEU A 55 15.21 -9.06 -26.61
CA LEU A 55 15.17 -7.74 -25.98
C LEU A 55 13.80 -7.40 -25.36
N TYR A 56 12.76 -8.15 -25.69
CA TYR A 56 11.43 -7.99 -25.10
C TYR A 56 11.46 -8.00 -23.57
N TYR A 57 12.23 -8.91 -22.96
CA TYR A 57 12.30 -9.04 -21.50
C TYR A 57 12.81 -7.76 -20.82
N PHE A 58 13.76 -7.07 -21.43
CA PHE A 58 14.31 -5.82 -20.91
C PHE A 58 13.33 -4.66 -21.11
N TRP A 59 12.78 -4.51 -22.33
CA TRP A 59 11.83 -3.43 -22.64
C TRP A 59 10.53 -3.53 -21.86
N ALA A 60 9.99 -4.75 -21.69
CA ALA A 60 8.81 -4.97 -20.87
C ALA A 60 9.07 -4.59 -19.39
N SER A 61 10.27 -4.86 -18.89
CA SER A 61 10.67 -4.47 -17.52
C SER A 61 10.78 -2.96 -17.34
N LEU A 62 11.33 -2.26 -18.34
CA LEU A 62 11.35 -0.80 -18.35
C LEU A 62 9.95 -0.19 -18.44
N ALA A 63 9.09 -0.72 -19.31
CA ALA A 63 7.73 -0.23 -19.50
C ALA A 63 6.88 -0.40 -18.22
N ILE A 64 6.89 -1.59 -17.62
CA ILE A 64 6.13 -1.87 -16.39
C ILE A 64 6.76 -1.14 -15.19
N GLY A 65 8.08 -1.05 -15.12
CA GLY A 65 8.78 -0.23 -14.13
C GLY A 65 8.39 1.25 -14.21
N GLY A 66 8.33 1.81 -15.41
CA GLY A 66 7.87 3.18 -15.67
C GLY A 66 6.40 3.39 -15.29
N LEU A 67 5.53 2.41 -15.56
CA LEU A 67 4.13 2.44 -15.11
C LEU A 67 4.04 2.49 -13.58
N PHE A 68 4.81 1.65 -12.89
CA PHE A 68 4.82 1.58 -11.42
C PHE A 68 5.43 2.85 -10.80
N LEU A 69 6.45 3.43 -11.43
CA LEU A 69 6.97 4.75 -11.07
C LEU A 69 5.89 5.82 -11.22
N GLY A 70 5.15 5.84 -12.34
CA GLY A 70 4.05 6.78 -12.56
C GLY A 70 2.94 6.65 -11.52
N LEU A 71 2.52 5.42 -11.20
CA LEU A 71 1.57 5.15 -10.12
C LEU A 71 2.10 5.60 -8.75
N GLY A 72 3.36 5.31 -8.43
CA GLY A 72 3.98 5.76 -7.19
C GLY A 72 4.03 7.28 -7.09
N MET A 73 4.40 7.97 -8.17
CA MET A 73 4.41 9.44 -8.21
C MET A 73 3.01 10.03 -8.03
N LEU A 74 1.97 9.40 -8.59
CA LEU A 74 0.59 9.80 -8.36
C LEU A 74 0.25 9.73 -6.86
N PHE A 75 0.58 8.64 -6.19
CA PHE A 75 0.34 8.49 -4.74
C PHE A 75 1.21 9.41 -3.89
N PHE A 76 2.43 9.72 -4.33
CA PHE A 76 3.31 10.68 -3.67
C PHE A 76 2.73 12.10 -3.72
N TYR A 77 2.27 12.56 -4.88
CA TYR A 77 1.62 13.87 -5.00
C TYR A 77 0.26 13.92 -4.32
N ALA A 78 -0.43 12.79 -4.21
CA ALA A 78 -1.64 12.65 -3.39
C ALA A 78 -1.34 12.60 -1.87
N GLN A 79 -0.07 12.73 -1.47
CA GLN A 79 0.39 12.67 -0.07
C GLN A 79 0.03 11.36 0.64
N GLN A 80 -0.20 10.28 -0.13
CA GLN A 80 -0.54 8.98 0.44
C GLN A 80 0.71 8.17 0.77
N TRP A 81 1.75 8.26 -0.07
CA TRP A 81 2.96 7.46 0.03
C TRP A 81 4.22 8.32 0.08
N GLY A 82 5.27 7.81 0.72
CA GLY A 82 6.57 8.45 0.79
C GLY A 82 7.41 8.23 -0.47
N GLY A 83 8.46 9.04 -0.63
CA GLY A 83 9.38 8.89 -1.78
C GLY A 83 10.14 7.56 -1.80
N ALA A 84 10.26 6.88 -0.66
CA ALA A 84 10.80 5.53 -0.57
C ALA A 84 9.88 4.49 -1.21
N ASP A 85 8.57 4.57 -0.91
CA ASP A 85 7.54 3.65 -1.42
C ASP A 85 7.44 3.70 -2.94
N VAL A 86 7.53 4.90 -3.52
CA VAL A 86 7.58 5.10 -4.98
C VAL A 86 8.70 4.28 -5.61
N LYS A 87 9.91 4.40 -5.06
CA LYS A 87 11.09 3.72 -5.60
C LYS A 87 10.99 2.21 -5.41
N LEU A 88 10.49 1.74 -4.26
CA LEU A 88 10.28 0.31 -4.01
C LEU A 88 9.19 -0.28 -4.90
N LEU A 89 8.14 0.48 -5.21
CA LEU A 89 7.14 0.07 -6.21
C LEU A 89 7.80 -0.05 -7.59
N THR A 90 8.66 0.90 -7.99
CA THR A 90 9.44 0.77 -9.24
C THR A 90 10.30 -0.48 -9.26
N VAL A 91 10.95 -0.85 -8.15
CA VAL A 91 11.72 -2.11 -8.03
C VAL A 91 10.84 -3.33 -8.33
N LEU A 92 9.60 -3.36 -7.82
CA LEU A 92 8.66 -4.45 -8.11
C LEU A 92 8.29 -4.50 -9.59
N GLY A 93 8.00 -3.34 -10.19
CA GLY A 93 7.64 -3.25 -11.61
C GLY A 93 8.76 -3.73 -12.53
N VAL A 94 9.99 -3.26 -12.32
CA VAL A 94 11.16 -3.70 -13.09
C VAL A 94 11.50 -5.16 -12.81
N GLY A 95 11.52 -5.54 -11.53
CA GLY A 95 11.98 -6.83 -11.08
C GLY A 95 11.05 -7.98 -11.47
N PHE A 96 9.74 -7.75 -11.59
CA PHE A 96 8.76 -8.83 -11.75
C PHE A 96 7.87 -8.74 -13.00
N ALA A 97 8.16 -7.81 -13.91
CA ALA A 97 7.45 -7.63 -15.19
C ALA A 97 7.21 -8.92 -15.98
N THR A 98 8.24 -9.76 -16.11
CA THR A 98 8.28 -10.91 -17.03
C THR A 98 8.65 -12.22 -16.32
N VAL A 99 8.28 -12.35 -15.04
CA VAL A 99 8.66 -13.49 -14.19
C VAL A 99 7.71 -14.70 -14.35
N TYR A 100 6.69 -14.59 -15.19
CA TYR A 100 5.86 -15.72 -15.56
C TYR A 100 6.65 -16.73 -16.44
N PRO A 101 6.57 -18.06 -16.20
CA PRO A 101 5.66 -18.78 -15.30
C PRO A 101 6.23 -19.11 -13.90
N ASP A 102 7.46 -18.72 -13.57
CA ASP A 102 8.12 -19.07 -12.30
C ASP A 102 7.26 -18.76 -11.06
N PHE A 103 6.43 -17.70 -11.16
CA PHE A 103 5.49 -17.28 -10.11
C PHE A 103 4.05 -17.24 -10.63
N ALA A 104 3.59 -18.34 -11.25
CA ALA A 104 2.21 -18.43 -11.70
C ALA A 104 1.21 -18.28 -10.54
N PRO A 105 0.17 -17.43 -10.67
CA PRO A 105 -0.85 -17.29 -9.66
C PRO A 105 -1.62 -18.60 -9.51
N LYS A 106 -1.87 -19.02 -8.26
CA LYS A 106 -2.68 -20.23 -7.97
C LYS A 106 -4.15 -20.07 -8.38
N LEU A 107 -4.64 -18.83 -8.40
CA LEU A 107 -5.96 -18.49 -8.88
C LEU A 107 -5.86 -18.12 -10.35
N ALA A 108 -6.67 -18.75 -11.20
CA ALA A 108 -6.77 -18.40 -12.60
C ALA A 108 -7.31 -16.97 -12.71
N VAL A 109 -6.43 -16.04 -13.11
CA VAL A 109 -6.77 -14.63 -13.31
C VAL A 109 -6.55 -14.29 -14.79
N SER A 110 -7.48 -13.54 -15.36
CA SER A 110 -7.47 -13.17 -16.78
C SER A 110 -6.63 -11.91 -17.09
N TRP A 111 -6.09 -11.25 -16.06
CA TRP A 111 -5.32 -10.02 -16.20
C TRP A 111 -3.80 -10.28 -16.14
N PRO A 112 -2.97 -9.31 -16.58
CA PRO A 112 -1.51 -9.45 -16.58
C PRO A 112 -0.92 -9.71 -15.19
N PHE A 113 0.19 -10.44 -15.13
CA PHE A 113 0.86 -10.82 -13.86
C PHE A 113 1.22 -9.62 -12.97
N PHE A 114 1.69 -8.50 -13.53
CA PHE A 114 2.02 -7.31 -12.77
C PHE A 114 0.81 -6.72 -12.01
N VAL A 115 -0.40 -6.85 -12.56
CA VAL A 115 -1.65 -6.45 -11.89
C VAL A 115 -1.90 -7.35 -10.69
N THR A 116 -1.61 -8.65 -10.83
CA THR A 116 -1.73 -9.60 -9.71
C THR A 116 -0.79 -9.24 -8.56
N ILE A 117 0.46 -8.87 -8.85
CA ILE A 117 1.41 -8.40 -7.83
C ILE A 117 0.87 -7.16 -7.13
N LEU A 118 0.39 -6.17 -7.90
CA LEU A 118 -0.14 -4.93 -7.36
C LEU A 118 -1.36 -5.18 -6.46
N MET A 119 -2.29 -6.02 -6.90
CA MET A 119 -3.48 -6.39 -6.11
C MET A 119 -3.10 -7.14 -4.84
N ASN A 120 -2.17 -8.10 -4.92
CA ASN A 120 -1.68 -8.81 -3.74
C ASN A 120 -1.02 -7.85 -2.74
N PHE A 121 -0.21 -6.91 -3.22
CA PHE A 121 0.37 -5.87 -2.39
C PHE A 121 -0.72 -5.05 -1.68
N PHE A 122 -1.73 -4.56 -2.40
CA PHE A 122 -2.82 -3.80 -1.78
C PHE A 122 -3.63 -4.62 -0.77
N PHE A 123 -3.93 -5.89 -1.06
CA PHE A 123 -4.65 -6.75 -0.12
C PHE A 123 -3.85 -6.99 1.16
N ILE A 124 -2.56 -7.30 1.04
CA ILE A 124 -1.69 -7.50 2.20
C ILE A 124 -1.53 -6.18 2.99
N ALA A 125 -1.31 -5.05 2.31
CA ALA A 125 -1.19 -3.75 2.94
C ALA A 125 -2.48 -3.34 3.69
N ALA A 126 -3.64 -3.55 3.08
CA ALA A 126 -4.94 -3.29 3.70
C ALA A 126 -5.19 -4.20 4.91
N ALA A 127 -4.91 -5.50 4.78
CA ALA A 127 -5.07 -6.45 5.88
C ALA A 127 -4.14 -6.12 7.05
N TYR A 128 -2.86 -5.85 6.77
CA TYR A 128 -1.88 -5.48 7.80
C TYR A 128 -2.27 -4.17 8.50
N SER A 129 -2.65 -3.15 7.73
CA SER A 129 -3.07 -1.85 8.29
C SER A 129 -4.31 -1.98 9.16
N LEU A 130 -5.27 -2.81 8.76
CA LEU A 130 -6.48 -3.07 9.54
C LEU A 130 -6.16 -3.83 10.84
N LEU A 131 -5.35 -4.88 10.78
CA LEU A 131 -4.91 -5.62 11.96
C LEU A 131 -4.16 -4.72 12.94
N TYR A 132 -3.28 -3.86 12.43
CA TYR A 132 -2.54 -2.90 13.24
C TYR A 132 -3.47 -1.85 13.87
N ALA A 133 -4.44 -1.32 13.11
CA ALA A 133 -5.44 -0.39 13.63
C ALA A 133 -6.31 -1.03 14.73
N VAL A 134 -6.70 -2.30 14.57
CA VAL A 134 -7.40 -3.07 15.60
C VAL A 134 -6.52 -3.22 16.84
N GLY A 135 -5.25 -3.61 16.68
CA GLY A 135 -4.29 -3.70 17.79
C GLY A 135 -4.16 -2.39 18.57
N LEU A 136 -4.01 -1.27 17.86
CA LEU A 136 -3.97 0.07 18.48
C LEU A 136 -5.27 0.41 19.20
N SER A 137 -6.43 0.09 18.61
CA SER A 137 -7.74 0.38 19.22
C SER A 137 -7.93 -0.34 20.56
N LEU A 138 -7.38 -1.54 20.70
CA LEU A 138 -7.45 -2.31 21.95
C LEU A 138 -6.59 -1.68 23.06
N THR A 139 -5.51 -0.99 22.70
CA THR A 139 -4.64 -0.32 23.67
C THR A 139 -5.18 1.02 24.15
N ASN A 140 -6.03 1.69 23.36
CA ASN A 140 -6.52 3.02 23.67
C ASN A 140 -8.06 3.07 23.75
N LYS A 141 -8.59 3.10 24.98
CA LYS A 141 -10.04 3.16 25.25
C LYS A 141 -10.74 4.37 24.63
N ASN A 142 -10.01 5.48 24.39
CA ASN A 142 -10.59 6.68 23.77
C ASN A 142 -11.08 6.41 22.35
N VAL A 143 -10.47 5.45 21.63
CA VAL A 143 -10.92 5.03 20.30
C VAL A 143 -12.35 4.49 20.37
N TYR A 144 -12.69 3.73 21.41
CA TYR A 144 -14.05 3.19 21.58
C TYR A 144 -15.07 4.30 21.86
N TYR A 145 -14.74 5.25 22.74
CA TYR A 145 -15.62 6.37 23.06
C TYR A 145 -15.88 7.26 21.84
N ASP A 146 -14.83 7.59 21.09
CA ASP A 146 -14.94 8.39 19.87
C ASP A 146 -15.68 7.63 18.77
N LEU A 147 -15.47 6.32 18.62
CA LEU A 147 -16.22 5.52 17.65
C LEU A 147 -17.71 5.49 17.99
N ARG A 148 -18.05 5.27 19.26
CA ARG A 148 -19.44 5.27 19.73
C ARG A 148 -20.10 6.63 19.52
N ALA A 149 -19.37 7.73 19.72
CA ALA A 149 -19.85 9.07 19.44
C ALA A 149 -19.99 9.36 17.94
N ALA A 150 -19.14 8.78 17.10
CA ALA A 150 -19.17 8.95 15.65
C ALA A 150 -20.29 8.14 14.95
N VAL A 151 -20.77 7.07 15.58
CA VAL A 151 -21.89 6.27 15.11
C VAL A 151 -23.21 6.92 15.54
N THR A 152 -23.94 7.44 14.56
CA THR A 152 -25.25 8.07 14.73
C THR A 152 -26.38 7.07 14.57
N LYS A 153 -27.59 7.45 15.00
CA LYS A 153 -28.80 6.66 14.79
C LYS A 153 -29.04 6.35 13.29
N ASN A 154 -28.72 7.29 12.40
CA ASN A 154 -28.88 7.10 10.95
C ASN A 154 -27.93 6.04 10.40
N ASP A 155 -26.73 5.88 10.96
CA ASP A 155 -25.80 4.83 10.53
C ASP A 155 -26.31 3.44 10.92
N LEU A 156 -26.92 3.32 12.11
CA LEU A 156 -27.54 2.07 12.56
C LEU A 156 -28.77 1.72 11.72
N ILE A 157 -29.58 2.72 11.35
CA ILE A 157 -30.69 2.53 10.41
C ILE A 157 -30.16 2.09 9.05
N PHE A 158 -29.10 2.74 8.54
CA PHE A 158 -28.46 2.37 7.28
C PHE A 158 -27.95 0.92 7.31
N LEU A 159 -27.26 0.52 8.38
CA LEU A 159 -26.83 -0.87 8.59
C LEU A 159 -28.02 -1.83 8.63
N GLY A 160 -29.09 -1.46 9.34
CA GLY A 160 -30.32 -2.24 9.42
C GLY A 160 -30.99 -2.45 8.07
N ILE A 161 -31.07 -1.39 7.25
CA ILE A 161 -31.58 -1.46 5.87
C ILE A 161 -30.69 -2.36 5.03
N SER A 162 -29.37 -2.23 5.12
CA SER A 162 -28.43 -3.10 4.39
C SER A 162 -28.64 -4.57 4.74
N VAL A 163 -28.72 -4.92 6.03
CA VAL A 163 -28.97 -6.29 6.50
C VAL A 163 -30.35 -6.80 6.06
N PHE A 164 -31.38 -5.95 6.14
CA PHE A 164 -32.73 -6.29 5.67
C PHE A 164 -32.75 -6.59 4.17
N VAL A 165 -32.11 -5.73 3.36
CA VAL A 165 -32.02 -5.92 1.91
C VAL A 165 -31.24 -7.17 1.56
N ILE A 166 -30.12 -7.44 2.26
CA ILE A 166 -29.37 -8.68 2.12
C ILE A 166 -30.26 -9.90 2.41
N SER A 167 -31.07 -9.84 3.46
CA SER A 167 -31.94 -10.95 3.88
C SER A 167 -33.13 -11.15 2.91
N ALA A 168 -33.70 -10.06 2.38
CA ALA A 168 -34.87 -10.09 1.51
C ALA A 168 -34.51 -10.38 0.04
N LEU A 169 -33.38 -9.84 -0.45
CA LEU A 169 -32.95 -9.94 -1.84
C LEU A 169 -31.75 -10.87 -2.05
N GLY A 170 -31.33 -11.61 -1.02
CA GLY A 170 -30.16 -12.50 -1.05
C GLY A 170 -30.19 -13.58 -2.14
N PHE A 171 -31.35 -13.81 -2.76
CA PHE A 171 -31.51 -14.65 -3.95
C PHE A 171 -30.90 -14.06 -5.24
N PHE A 172 -30.71 -12.73 -5.31
CA PHE A 172 -30.09 -12.07 -6.46
C PHE A 172 -28.59 -11.85 -6.21
N GLU A 173 -27.78 -12.81 -6.68
CA GLU A 173 -26.34 -12.91 -6.37
C GLU A 173 -25.52 -11.63 -6.61
N ARG A 174 -25.90 -10.79 -7.59
CA ARG A 174 -25.11 -9.59 -7.95
C ARG A 174 -25.39 -8.37 -7.08
N PHE A 175 -26.62 -8.21 -6.56
CA PHE A 175 -26.97 -7.07 -5.73
C PHE A 175 -26.46 -7.22 -4.29
N PHE A 176 -26.27 -8.46 -3.84
CA PHE A 176 -25.77 -8.81 -2.51
C PHE A 176 -24.44 -8.13 -2.15
N TYR A 177 -23.50 -8.06 -3.10
CA TYR A 177 -22.17 -7.49 -2.86
C TYR A 177 -22.23 -6.01 -2.52
N PHE A 178 -23.05 -5.22 -3.24
CA PHE A 178 -23.15 -3.78 -3.00
C PHE A 178 -23.69 -3.48 -1.60
N PHE A 179 -24.75 -4.16 -1.19
CA PHE A 179 -25.37 -3.97 0.12
C PHE A 179 -24.52 -4.49 1.28
N THR A 180 -23.53 -5.34 1.03
CA THR A 180 -22.59 -5.81 2.06
C THR A 180 -21.35 -4.91 2.15
N ILE A 181 -20.79 -4.52 1.00
CA ILE A 181 -19.52 -3.79 0.91
C ILE A 181 -19.68 -2.34 1.39
N VAL A 182 -20.70 -1.63 0.92
CA VAL A 182 -20.88 -0.21 1.23
C VAL A 182 -21.00 0.07 2.73
N PRO A 183 -21.90 -0.59 3.50
CA PRO A 183 -21.97 -0.35 4.93
C PRO A 183 -20.68 -0.77 5.64
N PHE A 184 -20.05 -1.89 5.24
CA PHE A 184 -18.78 -2.31 5.81
C PHE A 184 -17.71 -1.20 5.70
N PHE A 185 -17.50 -0.65 4.50
CA PHE A 185 -16.53 0.43 4.29
C PHE A 185 -16.93 1.72 5.02
N TRP A 186 -18.22 2.05 5.09
CA TRP A 186 -18.71 3.21 5.83
C TRP A 186 -18.35 3.15 7.32
N PHE A 187 -18.62 2.01 7.98
CA PHE A 187 -18.25 1.80 9.37
C PHE A 187 -16.73 1.70 9.57
N LEU A 188 -16.03 1.05 8.63
CA LEU A 188 -14.58 0.97 8.64
C LEU A 188 -13.92 2.36 8.61
N MET A 189 -14.42 3.28 7.79
CA MET A 189 -13.92 4.66 7.74
C MET A 189 -14.10 5.40 9.08
N LYS A 190 -15.24 5.22 9.76
CA LYS A 190 -15.46 5.79 11.10
C LYS A 190 -14.53 5.20 12.13
N PHE A 191 -14.31 3.89 12.08
CA PHE A 191 -13.35 3.20 12.93
C PHE A 191 -11.93 3.73 12.72
N LEU A 192 -11.45 3.74 11.47
CA LEU A 192 -10.10 4.21 11.15
C LEU A 192 -9.89 5.67 11.53
N LYS A 193 -10.90 6.54 11.34
CA LYS A 193 -10.83 7.95 11.77
C LYS A 193 -10.72 8.11 13.29
N SER A 194 -11.38 7.23 14.05
CA SER A 194 -11.25 7.20 15.51
C SER A 194 -9.86 6.73 15.94
N VAL A 195 -9.31 5.70 15.28
CA VAL A 195 -7.94 5.22 15.52
C VAL A 195 -6.92 6.31 15.19
N ASP A 196 -7.05 6.96 14.04
CA ASP A 196 -6.17 8.05 13.60
C ASP A 196 -6.10 9.16 14.66
N LYS A 197 -7.26 9.70 15.04
CA LYS A 197 -7.41 10.78 16.05
C LYS A 197 -6.74 10.46 17.38
N ASN A 198 -6.84 9.22 17.85
CA ASN A 198 -6.44 8.87 19.22
C ASN A 198 -5.08 8.18 19.31
N CYS A 199 -4.59 7.57 18.23
CA CYS A 199 -3.40 6.72 18.27
C CYS A 199 -2.29 7.13 17.31
N MET A 200 -2.60 7.82 16.20
CA MET A 200 -1.61 8.14 15.17
C MET A 200 -0.98 9.52 15.34
N TYR A 201 -1.70 10.49 15.91
CA TYR A 201 -1.14 11.80 16.21
C TYR A 201 -0.13 11.76 17.36
N ARG A 202 1.05 12.34 17.13
CA ARG A 202 2.08 12.53 18.14
C ARG A 202 2.54 13.99 18.17
N ILE A 203 2.67 14.52 19.39
CA ILE A 203 3.29 15.83 19.61
C ILE A 203 4.81 15.63 19.56
N VAL A 204 5.45 16.21 18.55
CA VAL A 204 6.90 16.16 18.35
C VAL A 204 7.47 17.57 18.50
N LYS A 205 8.63 17.70 19.16
CA LYS A 205 9.32 18.99 19.27
C LYS A 205 9.96 19.35 17.92
N ALA A 206 10.06 20.64 17.61
CA ALA A 206 10.56 21.13 16.33
C ALA A 206 11.96 20.61 15.98
N GLU A 207 12.83 20.39 16.97
CA GLU A 207 14.20 19.90 16.75
C GLU A 207 14.26 18.41 16.36
N ARG A 208 13.15 17.68 16.49
CA ARG A 208 13.04 16.26 16.16
C ARG A 208 12.21 15.99 14.90
N LEU A 209 11.83 17.04 14.19
CA LEU A 209 11.14 16.89 12.91
C LEU A 209 12.10 16.30 11.87
N VAL A 210 11.60 15.35 11.11
CA VAL A 210 12.31 14.69 10.01
C VAL A 210 11.73 15.18 8.69
N GLU A 211 12.46 15.00 7.58
CA GLU A 211 11.94 15.30 6.25
C GLU A 211 10.59 14.58 6.03
N PHE A 212 9.61 15.30 5.47
CA PHE A 212 8.24 14.81 5.22
C PHE A 212 7.33 14.62 6.44
N ASP A 213 7.70 15.09 7.65
CA ASP A 213 6.72 15.22 8.74
C ASP A 213 5.63 16.23 8.37
N ILE A 214 4.36 15.79 8.35
CA ILE A 214 3.20 16.61 7.95
C ILE A 214 2.53 17.21 9.19
N PRO A 215 2.36 18.54 9.28
CA PRO A 215 1.64 19.15 10.39
C PRO A 215 0.14 18.80 10.30
N GLN A 216 -0.44 18.41 11.44
CA GLN A 216 -1.90 18.14 11.50
C GLN A 216 -2.74 19.41 11.28
N LYS A 217 -2.19 20.58 11.61
CA LYS A 217 -2.86 21.87 11.51
C LYS A 217 -1.90 22.88 10.90
N ASP A 218 -2.44 23.73 10.04
CA ASP A 218 -1.76 24.89 9.49
C ASP A 218 -0.99 25.65 10.58
N ILE A 219 0.33 25.76 10.38
CA ILE A 219 1.20 26.50 11.28
C ILE A 219 1.36 27.91 10.73
N LYS A 220 0.77 28.90 11.41
CA LYS A 220 0.94 30.31 11.05
C LYS A 220 2.19 30.89 11.71
N ILE A 221 3.18 31.25 10.90
CA ILE A 221 4.37 31.98 11.34
C ILE A 221 4.33 33.38 10.72
N GLY A 222 3.90 34.36 11.52
CA GLY A 222 3.69 35.73 11.06
C GLY A 222 2.59 35.82 10.00
N ARG A 223 2.95 36.20 8.77
CA ARG A 223 2.03 36.27 7.61
C ARG A 223 2.01 35.01 6.74
N LYS A 224 2.87 34.03 7.01
CA LYS A 224 2.95 32.79 6.21
C LYS A 224 2.19 31.67 6.91
N VAL A 225 1.41 30.94 6.12
CA VAL A 225 0.76 29.70 6.54
C VAL A 225 1.58 28.56 5.98
N ILE A 226 2.12 27.73 6.86
CA ILE A 226 2.74 26.45 6.49
C ILE A 226 1.61 25.42 6.58
N VAL A 227 1.17 24.95 5.42
CA VAL A 227 0.19 23.88 5.24
C VAL A 227 0.92 22.55 5.20
#